data_AF-A0A3D2S0T9-F1
#
_entry.id   AF-A0A3D2S0T9-F1
#
_cell.length_a   1.000
_cell.length_b   1.000
_cell.length_c   1.000
_cell.angle_alpha   90.00
_cell.angle_beta   90.00
_cell.angle_gamma   90.00
#
_symmetry.space_group_name_H-M   'P 1'
#
loop_
_entity.id
_entity.type
_entity.pdbx_description
1 polymer ?
#
loop_
_entity_poly.entity_id
_entity_poly.type
_entity_poly.pdbx_seq_one_letter_code
_entity_poly.pdbx_strand_id
1 'polypeptide(L)'
;MINQVSNSSSANNIQKLGPLWLMPGIGPINAISFFAVAMINNVIFSLVHYMQPYVFEVQLKIPGPEQGLLVGNLTVMQELIVIAMT
;
A
#
# COMPACT_ATOMS: atom_id res chain seq x y z
N MET A 1 57.19 -1.69 -0.27
CA MET A 1 56.49 -1.98 -1.52
C MET A 1 55.16 -2.66 -1.18
N ILE A 2 54.04 -1.96 -1.45
CA ILE A 2 52.74 -2.44 -1.96
C ILE A 2 52.13 -3.67 -1.23
N ASN A 3 51.02 -3.55 -0.49
CA ASN A 3 49.64 -3.45 -1.00
C ASN A 3 48.79 -2.62 -0.01
N GLN A 4 48.42 -1.37 -0.31
CA GLN A 4 47.14 -1.00 -0.94
C GLN A 4 45.95 -1.77 -0.34
N VAL A 5 45.38 -1.21 0.74
CA VAL A 5 44.15 -0.40 0.74
C VAL A 5 42.91 -1.28 0.67
N SER A 6 42.23 -1.32 1.81
CA SER A 6 40.82 -1.62 1.99
C SER A 6 39.97 -0.80 1.02
N ASN A 7 39.75 -1.33 -0.19
CA ASN A 7 38.65 -0.87 -1.03
C ASN A 7 37.51 -1.87 -0.86
N SER A 8 36.74 -1.66 0.21
CA SER A 8 35.33 -2.00 0.24
C SER A 8 34.62 -1.15 -0.82
N SER A 9 34.85 -1.50 -2.09
CA SER A 9 34.08 -1.03 -3.22
C SER A 9 32.70 -1.66 -3.09
N SER A 10 31.87 -1.10 -2.21
CA SER A 10 30.43 -1.33 -2.20
C SER A 10 29.92 -0.79 -3.52
N ALA A 11 30.06 -1.60 -4.56
CA ALA A 11 29.52 -1.32 -5.87
C ALA A 11 28.04 -1.10 -5.66
N ASN A 12 27.60 0.14 -5.86
CA ASN A 12 26.21 0.52 -6.10
C ASN A 12 25.72 -0.27 -7.31
N ASN A 13 25.46 -1.56 -7.10
CA ASN A 13 24.81 -2.41 -8.07
C ASN A 13 23.37 -1.95 -8.08
N ILE A 14 23.09 -0.99 -8.95
CA ILE A 14 21.71 -0.64 -9.31
C ILE A 14 21.15 -1.91 -9.93
N GLN A 15 20.44 -2.69 -9.10
CA GLN A 15 19.87 -3.95 -9.50
C GLN A 15 18.59 -3.65 -10.28
N LYS A 16 18.42 -4.35 -11.39
CA LYS A 16 17.25 -4.19 -12.25
C LYS A 16 16.30 -5.35 -11.99
N LEU A 17 15.03 -5.04 -11.76
CA LEU A 17 13.96 -6.03 -11.65
C LEU A 17 12.99 -5.83 -12.83
N GLY A 18 13.17 -6.62 -13.89
CA GLY A 18 12.41 -6.45 -15.14
C GLY A 18 12.68 -5.07 -15.77
N PRO A 19 11.65 -4.24 -16.04
CA PRO A 19 11.82 -2.87 -16.53
C PRO A 19 12.13 -1.84 -15.42
N LEU A 20 12.03 -2.22 -14.14
CA LEU A 20 12.17 -1.32 -12.99
C LEU A 20 13.62 -1.27 -12.48
N TRP A 21 14.08 -0.06 -12.16
CA TRP A 21 15.36 0.17 -11.49
C TRP A 21 15.16 0.21 -9.99
N LEU A 22 15.92 -0.60 -9.24
CA LEU A 22 15.86 -0.62 -7.79
C LEU A 22 16.77 0.45 -7.21
N MET A 23 16.35 1.06 -6.10
CA MET A 23 17.22 1.92 -5.30
C MET A 23 18.43 1.12 -4.79
N PRO A 24 19.61 1.77 -4.69
CA PRO A 24 20.82 1.11 -4.23
C PRO A 24 20.62 0.54 -2.82
N GLY A 25 20.94 -0.74 -2.65
CA GLY A 25 20.79 -1.46 -1.38
C GLY A 25 19.51 -2.31 -1.25
N ILE A 26 18.57 -2.21 -2.18
CA ILE A 26 17.38 -3.07 -2.20
C ILE A 26 17.61 -4.26 -3.15
N GLY A 27 17.56 -5.47 -2.58
CA GLY A 27 17.63 -6.70 -3.36
C GLY A 27 16.34 -6.97 -4.15
N PRO A 28 16.40 -7.68 -5.30
CA PRO A 28 15.25 -7.99 -6.13
C PRO A 28 14.17 -8.79 -5.41
N ILE A 29 14.55 -9.63 -4.43
CA ILE A 29 13.58 -10.39 -3.63
C ILE A 29 12.69 -9.47 -2.79
N ASN A 30 13.27 -8.43 -2.17
CA ASN A 30 12.51 -7.45 -1.39
C ASN A 30 11.53 -6.69 -2.28
N ALA A 31 11.97 -6.34 -3.49
CA ALA A 31 11.13 -5.67 -4.47
C ALA A 31 9.97 -6.55 -4.97
N ILE A 32 10.17 -7.85 -5.17
CA ILE A 32 9.07 -8.79 -5.51
C ILE A 32 8.12 -8.97 -4.32
N SER A 33 8.61 -9.00 -3.09
CA SER A 33 7.75 -9.08 -1.91
C SER A 33 6.76 -7.91 -1.81
N PHE A 34 7.17 -6.70 -2.22
CA PHE A 34 6.25 -5.55 -2.32
C PHE A 34 5.09 -5.81 -3.28
N PHE A 35 5.32 -6.52 -4.38
CA PHE A 35 4.25 -6.87 -5.31
C PHE A 35 3.19 -7.77 -4.66
N ALA A 36 3.62 -8.81 -3.93
CA ALA A 36 2.72 -9.69 -3.20
C ALA A 36 1.92 -8.93 -2.12
N VAL A 37 2.60 -8.04 -1.37
CA VAL A 37 1.96 -7.19 -0.35
C VAL A 37 0.92 -6.26 -0.99
N ALA A 38 1.27 -5.60 -2.11
CA ALA A 38 0.34 -4.70 -2.81
C ALA A 38 -0.90 -5.43 -3.33
N MET A 39 -0.72 -6.64 -3.88
CA MET A 39 -1.83 -7.47 -4.35
C MET A 39 -2.78 -7.84 -3.20
N ILE A 40 -2.24 -8.32 -2.07
CA ILE A 40 -3.05 -8.70 -0.90
C ILE A 40 -3.78 -7.47 -0.33
N ASN A 41 -3.07 -6.34 -0.21
CA ASN A 41 -3.65 -5.10 0.29
C ASN A 41 -4.86 -4.64 -0.54
N ASN A 42 -4.74 -4.66 -1.86
CA ASN A 42 -5.83 -4.25 -2.75
C ASN A 42 -7.04 -5.21 -2.68
N VAL A 43 -6.80 -6.53 -2.57
CA VAL A 43 -7.88 -7.51 -2.43
C VAL A 43 -8.66 -7.31 -1.13
N ILE A 44 -7.95 -7.15 -0.01
CA ILE A 44 -8.60 -6.95 1.30
C ILE A 44 -9.36 -5.61 1.30
N PHE A 45 -8.75 -4.55 0.80
CA PHE A 45 -9.39 -3.24 0.72
C PHE A 45 -10.67 -3.28 -0.12
N SER A 46 -10.62 -3.93 -1.29
CA SER A 46 -11.78 -4.12 -2.16
C SER A 46 -12.88 -4.95 -1.48
N LEU A 47 -12.52 -6.04 -0.80
CA LEU A 47 -13.47 -6.88 -0.09
C LEU A 47 -14.19 -6.11 1.03
N VAL A 48 -13.45 -5.34 1.82
CA VAL A 48 -14.03 -4.52 2.89
C VAL A 48 -15.01 -3.50 2.32
N HIS A 49 -14.64 -2.84 1.23
CA HIS A 49 -15.53 -1.87 0.57
C HIS A 49 -16.79 -2.53 0.00
N TYR A 50 -16.66 -3.73 -0.58
CA TYR A 50 -17.79 -4.49 -1.09
C TYR A 50 -18.74 -4.97 0.02
N MET A 51 -18.18 -5.35 1.18
CA MET A 51 -18.94 -5.80 2.35
C MET A 51 -19.54 -4.66 3.19
N GLN A 52 -19.19 -3.40 2.91
CA GLN A 52 -19.69 -2.23 3.62
C GLN A 52 -21.23 -2.17 3.75
N PRO A 53 -22.04 -2.34 2.68
CA PRO A 53 -23.51 -2.32 2.80
C PRO A 53 -24.03 -3.45 3.69
N TYR A 54 -23.43 -4.64 3.65
CA TYR A 54 -23.82 -5.76 4.51
C TYR A 54 -23.61 -5.43 5.99
N VAL A 55 -22.48 -4.81 6.33
CA VAL A 55 -22.20 -4.36 7.70
C VAL A 55 -23.23 -3.33 8.15
N PHE A 56 -23.59 -2.37 7.29
CA PHE A 56 -24.57 -1.34 7.61
C PHE A 56 -25.97 -1.89 7.84
N GLU A 57 -26.39 -2.85 7.03
CA GLU A 57 -27.71 -3.48 7.15
C GLU A 57 -27.79 -4.44 8.35
N VAL A 58 -26.82 -5.36 8.47
CA VAL A 58 -26.91 -6.46 9.44
C VAL A 58 -26.39 -6.07 10.82
N GLN A 59 -25.27 -5.35 10.89
CA GLN A 59 -24.65 -5.01 12.19
C GLN A 59 -25.20 -3.71 12.76
N LEU A 60 -25.39 -2.69 11.92
CA LEU A 60 -25.82 -1.36 12.35
C LEU A 60 -27.32 -1.11 12.15
N LYS A 61 -28.05 -2.04 11.51
CA LYS A 61 -29.50 -1.97 11.28
C LYS A 61 -29.93 -0.68 10.57
N ILE A 62 -29.10 -0.19 9.65
CA ILE A 62 -29.33 1.06 8.92
C ILE A 62 -30.17 0.76 7.68
N PRO A 63 -31.31 1.45 7.47
CA PRO A 63 -32.15 1.27 6.30
C PRO A 63 -31.38 1.53 5.01
N GLY A 64 -31.51 0.65 4.02
CA GLY A 64 -30.93 0.80 2.68
C GLY A 64 -31.03 2.20 2.05
N PRO A 65 -32.18 2.92 2.12
CA PRO A 65 -32.27 4.26 1.53
C PRO A 65 -31.36 5.32 2.18
N GLU A 66 -30.93 5.12 3.42
CA GLU A 66 -30.07 6.06 4.15
C GLU A 66 -28.57 5.73 4.01
N GLN A 67 -28.24 4.52 3.55
CA GLN A 67 -26.86 4.06 3.45
C GLN A 67 -26.04 4.92 2.49
N GLY A 68 -26.61 5.37 1.37
CA GLY A 68 -25.89 6.23 0.41
C GLY A 68 -25.47 7.57 1.02
N LEU A 69 -26.34 8.19 1.83
CA LEU A 69 -26.04 9.44 2.54
C LEU A 69 -24.97 9.22 3.60
N LEU A 70 -25.05 8.10 4.34
CA LEU A 70 -24.05 7.74 5.35
C LEU A 70 -22.68 7.50 4.74
N VAL A 71 -22.59 6.72 3.65
CA VAL A 71 -21.34 6.50 2.91
C VAL A 71 -20.75 7.83 2.46
N GLY A 72 -21.58 8.72 1.88
CA GLY A 72 -21.12 10.05 1.46
C GLY A 72 -20.51 10.85 2.61
N ASN A 73 -21.15 10.89 3.77
CA ASN A 73 -20.62 11.61 4.94
C ASN A 73 -19.31 10.98 5.47
N LEU A 74 -19.23 9.65 5.51
CA LEU A 74 -18.02 8.94 5.91
C LEU A 74 -16.84 9.23 4.96
N THR A 75 -17.07 9.26 3.65
CA THR A 75 -16.05 9.61 2.66
C THR A 75 -15.56 11.04 2.83
N VAL A 76 -16.46 12.01 3.05
CA VAL A 76 -16.07 13.41 3.31
C VAL A 76 -15.22 13.51 4.59
N MET A 77 -15.60 12.81 5.66
CA MET A 77 -14.81 12.78 6.89
C MET A 77 -13.43 12.14 6.67
N GLN A 78 -13.36 11.07 5.89
CA GLN A 78 -12.10 10.44 5.51
C GLN A 78 -11.20 11.42 4.73
N GLU A 79 -11.74 12.13 3.74
CA GLU A 79 -10.99 13.11 2.96
C GLU A 79 -10.44 14.24 3.85
N LEU A 80 -11.24 14.74 4.79
CA LEU A 80 -10.79 15.75 5.75
C LEU A 80 -9.65 15.26 6.64
N ILE A 81 -9.73 14.02 7.13
CA ILE A 81 -8.67 13.42 7.94
C ILE A 81 -7.39 13.27 7.12
N VAL A 82 -7.49 12.80 5.87
CA VAL A 82 -6.32 12.66 4.97
C VAL A 82 -5.65 14.01 4.73
N ILE A 83 -6.43 15.07 4.47
CA ILE A 83 -5.90 16.43 4.32
C ILE A 83 -5.24 16.91 5.62
N ALA A 84 -5.81 16.60 6.79
CA ALA A 84 -5.23 17.01 8.06
C ALA A 84 -3.93 16.27 8.43
N MET A 85 -3.74 15.05 7.93
CA MET A 85 -2.57 14.20 8.22
C MET A 85 -1.44 14.32 7.20
N THR A 86 -1.69 14.93 6.04
CA THR A 86 -0.72 15.14 4.95
C THR A 86 -0.10 16.52 5.06
#